data_AF-A0A6S9ERK8-F1
#
_entry.id   AF-A0A6S9ERK8-F1
#
_cell.length_a   1.000
_cell.length_b   1.000
_cell.length_c   1.000
_cell.angle_alpha   90.00
_cell.angle_beta   90.00
_cell.angle_gamma   90.00
#
_symmetry.space_group_name_H-M   'P 1'
#
loop_
_entity.id
_entity.type
_entity.pdbx_description
1 polymer ?
#
loop_
_entity_poly.entity_id
_entity_poly.type
_entity_poly.pdbx_seq_one_letter_code
_entity_poly.pdbx_strand_id
1 'polypeptide(L)'
;MSSSSKPPKLRLFHPALSQLPMPIRFALSGLVGTIFFMGFYNWAYATFQSVASASQVFAVVQFLCIIVNHFLNVGIIFGWPSNYIGSLMSNMPVGLISLGLGAFSMDQMEKADFDGKMGDLLGFGGSSIANDGGEEKGGIFSSIAVVAITGVFNYVALNIVNAPPPESKEPEKEL
;
A
#
# COMPACT_ATOMS: atom_id res chain seq x y z
N MET A 1 -15.02 -41.10 -10.29
CA MET A 1 -14.16 -40.77 -9.12
C MET A 1 -13.90 -39.29 -9.16
N SER A 2 -14.46 -38.52 -8.21
CA SER A 2 -14.30 -37.07 -8.14
C SER A 2 -12.87 -36.75 -7.74
N SER A 3 -12.07 -36.25 -8.70
CA SER A 3 -10.78 -35.64 -8.41
C SER A 3 -11.03 -34.35 -7.63
N SER A 4 -11.06 -34.46 -6.31
CA SER A 4 -10.93 -33.30 -5.41
C SER A 4 -9.51 -32.74 -5.57
N SER A 5 -9.29 -31.96 -6.63
CA SER A 5 -8.11 -31.13 -6.75
C SER A 5 -8.22 -30.06 -5.66
N LYS A 6 -7.50 -30.27 -4.56
CA LYS A 6 -7.32 -29.22 -3.56
C LYS A 6 -6.81 -27.97 -4.29
N PRO A 7 -7.35 -26.78 -4.02
CA PRO A 7 -6.87 -25.56 -4.64
C PRO A 7 -5.35 -25.45 -4.43
N PRO A 8 -4.60 -24.96 -5.43
CA PRO A 8 -3.15 -24.88 -5.34
C PRO A 8 -2.75 -24.14 -4.07
N LYS A 9 -1.89 -24.76 -3.24
CA LYS A 9 -1.40 -24.14 -2.00
C LYS A 9 -0.65 -22.85 -2.35
N LEU A 10 -1.15 -21.72 -1.88
CA LEU A 10 -0.47 -20.43 -1.98
C LEU A 10 0.91 -20.53 -1.31
N ARG A 11 1.95 -20.14 -2.04
CA ARG A 11 3.33 -20.11 -1.54
C ARG A 11 3.59 -18.82 -0.79
N LEU A 12 3.09 -18.74 0.45
CA LEU A 12 3.27 -17.58 1.34
C LEU A 12 4.56 -17.70 2.16
N PHE A 13 5.06 -16.60 2.73
CA PHE A 13 6.26 -16.59 3.58
C PHE A 13 6.15 -17.52 4.79
N HIS A 14 4.94 -17.69 5.33
CA HIS A 14 4.70 -18.59 6.44
C HIS A 14 3.37 -19.32 6.28
N PRO A 15 3.29 -20.64 6.60
CA PRO A 15 2.05 -21.40 6.51
C PRO A 15 0.90 -20.82 7.31
N ALA A 16 1.16 -20.17 8.45
CA ALA A 16 0.13 -19.51 9.27
C ALA A 16 -0.64 -18.42 8.49
N LEU A 17 0.00 -17.77 7.51
CA LEU A 17 -0.66 -16.75 6.69
C LEU A 17 -1.78 -17.35 5.83
N SER A 18 -1.68 -18.64 5.46
CA SER A 18 -2.73 -19.34 4.71
C SER A 18 -4.00 -19.55 5.52
N GLN A 19 -3.92 -19.47 6.86
CA GLN A 19 -5.06 -19.59 7.76
C GLN A 19 -5.81 -18.26 7.93
N LEU A 20 -5.20 -17.15 7.50
CA LEU A 20 -5.81 -15.83 7.63
C LEU A 20 -6.70 -15.50 6.42
N PRO A 21 -7.89 -14.91 6.64
CA PRO A 21 -8.68 -14.29 5.58
C PRO A 21 -7.85 -13.29 4.77
N MET A 22 -8.08 -13.22 3.46
CA MET A 22 -7.36 -12.33 2.55
C MET A 22 -7.39 -10.85 2.98
N PRO A 23 -8.51 -10.28 3.48
CA PRO A 23 -8.52 -8.89 3.95
C PRO A 23 -7.56 -8.65 5.14
N ILE A 24 -7.41 -9.64 6.03
CA ILE A 24 -6.48 -9.55 7.16
C ILE A 24 -5.03 -9.58 6.65
N ARG A 25 -4.73 -10.42 5.65
CA ARG A 25 -3.41 -10.44 4.99
C ARG A 25 -3.09 -9.12 4.30
N PHE A 26 -4.08 -8.49 3.67
CA PHE A 26 -3.95 -7.14 3.10
C PHE A 26 -3.64 -6.08 4.15
N ALA A 27 -4.38 -6.07 5.26
CA ALA A 27 -4.15 -5.14 6.36
C ALA A 27 -2.74 -5.32 6.96
N LEU A 28 -2.30 -6.56 7.16
CA LEU A 28 -0.95 -6.88 7.62
C LEU A 28 0.13 -6.39 6.64
N SER A 29 -0.03 -6.67 5.34
CA SER A 29 0.89 -6.19 4.29
C SER A 29 0.96 -4.65 4.28
N GLY A 30 -0.21 -3.98 4.33
CA GLY A 30 -0.29 -2.52 4.35
C GLY A 30 0.34 -1.89 5.59
N LEU A 31 0.14 -2.49 6.77
CA LEU A 31 0.74 -2.01 8.01
C LEU A 31 2.27 -2.14 7.97
N VAL A 32 2.78 -3.33 7.61
CA VAL A 32 4.22 -3.58 7.49
C VAL A 32 4.84 -2.67 6.44
N GLY A 33 4.18 -2.51 5.28
CA GLY A 33 4.61 -1.61 4.22
C GLY A 33 4.67 -0.15 4.66
N THR A 34 3.67 0.32 5.42
CA THR A 34 3.63 1.70 5.95
C THR A 34 4.72 1.95 6.98
N ILE A 35 4.93 1.02 7.91
CA ILE A 35 6.01 1.12 8.92
C ILE A 35 7.37 1.17 8.22
N PHE A 36 7.58 0.29 7.24
CA PHE A 36 8.81 0.27 6.45
C PHE A 36 9.02 1.59 5.70
N PHE A 37 7.97 2.08 5.02
CA PHE A 37 8.02 3.34 4.28
C PHE A 37 8.37 4.51 5.20
N MET A 38 7.69 4.66 6.33
CA MET A 38 7.94 5.75 7.28
C MET A 38 9.37 5.71 7.83
N GLY A 39 9.84 4.53 8.25
CA GLY A 39 11.21 4.37 8.73
C GLY A 39 12.24 4.69 7.64
N PHE A 40 12.03 4.18 6.43
CA PHE A 40 12.95 4.37 5.32
C PHE A 40 12.96 5.81 4.79
N TYR A 41 11.80 6.45 4.69
CA TYR A 41 11.68 7.86 4.34
C TYR A 41 12.38 8.76 5.35
N ASN A 42 12.11 8.59 6.65
CA ASN A 42 12.74 9.42 7.68
C ASN A 42 14.26 9.26 7.69
N TRP A 43 14.76 8.03 7.54
CA TRP A 43 16.19 7.76 7.41
C TRP A 43 16.79 8.42 6.14
N ALA A 44 16.13 8.25 4.99
CA ALA A 44 16.60 8.81 3.73
C ALA A 44 16.59 10.34 3.76
N TYR A 45 15.54 10.95 4.31
CA TYR A 45 15.43 12.39 4.45
C TYR A 45 16.53 12.92 5.37
N ALA A 46 16.74 12.34 6.54
CA ALA A 46 17.83 12.73 7.44
C ALA A 46 19.21 12.66 6.78
N THR A 47 19.41 11.70 5.87
CA THR A 47 20.67 11.46 5.16
C THR A 47 20.87 12.41 3.97
N PHE A 48 19.81 12.70 3.21
CA PHE A 48 19.89 13.37 1.91
C PHE A 48 19.26 14.78 1.88
N GLN A 49 18.70 15.27 2.98
CA GLN A 49 18.10 16.62 3.07
C GLN A 49 19.04 17.76 2.68
N SER A 50 20.36 17.56 2.76
CA SER A 50 21.37 18.57 2.37
C SER A 50 21.55 18.71 0.85
N VAL A 51 21.10 17.73 0.07
CA VAL A 51 21.33 17.66 -1.39
C VAL A 51 20.06 17.48 -2.22
N ALA A 52 18.93 17.15 -1.59
CA ALA A 52 17.65 16.94 -2.24
C ALA A 52 16.50 17.48 -1.39
N SER A 53 15.45 17.99 -2.04
CA SER A 53 14.24 18.42 -1.33
C SER A 53 13.48 17.23 -0.73
N ALA A 54 12.67 17.47 0.31
CA ALA A 54 11.79 16.46 0.90
C ALA A 54 10.94 15.73 -0.15
N SER A 55 10.39 16.48 -1.12
CA SER A 55 9.61 15.94 -2.23
C SER A 55 10.40 15.01 -3.17
N GLN A 56 11.67 15.33 -3.46
CA GLN A 56 12.54 14.48 -4.27
C GLN A 56 12.89 13.19 -3.53
N VAL A 57 13.26 13.29 -2.24
CA VAL A 57 13.54 12.13 -1.39
C VAL A 57 12.30 11.25 -1.30
N PHE A 58 11.13 11.84 -1.05
CA PHE A 58 9.85 11.14 -1.00
C PHE A 58 9.58 10.38 -2.29
N ALA A 59 9.71 11.02 -3.46
CA ALA A 59 9.43 10.40 -4.75
C ALA A 59 10.33 9.18 -5.01
N VAL A 60 11.63 9.29 -4.71
CA VAL A 60 12.60 8.20 -4.86
C VAL A 60 12.29 7.06 -3.89
N VAL A 61 12.07 7.37 -2.62
CA VAL A 61 11.73 6.38 -1.59
C VAL A 61 10.43 5.66 -1.95
N GLN A 62 9.41 6.40 -2.35
CA GLN A 62 8.11 5.86 -2.76
C GLN A 62 8.26 4.92 -3.97
N PHE A 63 9.06 5.31 -4.97
CA PHE A 63 9.34 4.47 -6.12
C PHE A 63 10.02 3.15 -5.73
N LEU A 64 11.02 3.20 -4.85
CA LEU A 64 11.68 1.99 -4.33
C LEU A 64 10.71 1.12 -3.51
N CYS A 65 9.83 1.75 -2.73
CA CYS A 65 8.83 1.06 -1.94
C CYS A 65 7.75 0.38 -2.78
N ILE A 66 7.58 0.70 -4.07
CA ILE A 66 6.72 -0.10 -4.98
C ILE A 66 7.23 -1.55 -5.04
N ILE A 67 8.55 -1.74 -5.14
CA ILE A 67 9.18 -3.06 -5.22
C ILE A 67 8.99 -3.80 -3.89
N VAL A 68 9.23 -3.11 -2.77
CA VAL A 68 9.07 -3.69 -1.42
C VAL A 68 7.62 -4.06 -1.15
N ASN A 69 6.66 -3.19 -1.48
CA ASN A 69 5.24 -3.49 -1.30
C ASN A 69 4.79 -4.63 -2.20
N HIS A 70 5.31 -4.74 -3.42
CA HIS A 70 5.04 -5.91 -4.27
C HIS A 70 5.58 -7.20 -3.63
N PHE A 71 6.80 -7.17 -3.11
CA PHE A 71 7.40 -8.29 -2.38
C PHE A 71 6.55 -8.73 -1.18
N LEU A 72 6.06 -7.77 -0.37
CA LEU A 72 5.14 -8.04 0.73
C LEU A 72 3.82 -8.63 0.25
N ASN A 73 3.25 -8.10 -0.84
CA ASN A 73 1.98 -8.59 -1.39
C ASN A 73 2.08 -10.03 -1.90
N VAL A 74 3.15 -10.39 -2.62
CA VAL A 74 3.34 -11.78 -3.06
C VAL A 74 3.71 -12.70 -1.89
N GLY A 75 4.44 -12.20 -0.90
CA GLY A 75 4.81 -12.98 0.28
C GLY A 75 3.69 -13.25 1.26
N ILE A 76 2.78 -12.27 1.43
CA ILE A 76 1.78 -12.27 2.48
C ILE A 76 0.38 -12.57 1.95
N ILE A 77 0.05 -12.10 0.75
CA ILE A 77 -1.33 -12.09 0.24
C ILE A 77 -1.52 -13.14 -0.86
N PHE A 78 -0.83 -12.95 -1.98
CA PHE A 78 -1.13 -13.62 -3.25
C PHE A 78 -0.30 -14.89 -3.50
N GLY A 79 0.74 -15.12 -2.70
CA GLY A 79 1.67 -16.21 -2.92
C GLY A 79 2.75 -15.86 -3.94
N TRP A 80 3.89 -16.53 -3.78
CA TRP A 80 5.07 -16.31 -4.62
C TRP A 80 4.79 -16.73 -6.08
N PRO A 81 4.94 -15.82 -7.06
CA PRO A 81 4.69 -16.13 -8.47
C PRO A 81 5.81 -16.99 -9.07
N SER A 82 5.50 -17.70 -10.15
CA SER A 82 6.51 -18.43 -10.94
C SER A 82 7.48 -17.50 -11.66
N ASN A 83 6.99 -16.33 -12.10
CA ASN A 83 7.80 -15.25 -12.68
C ASN A 83 7.57 -13.96 -11.89
N TYR A 84 8.49 -13.68 -10.96
CA TYR A 84 8.42 -12.50 -10.10
C TYR A 84 8.49 -11.19 -10.89
N ILE A 85 9.41 -11.08 -11.85
CA ILE A 85 9.57 -9.84 -12.63
C ILE A 85 8.32 -9.58 -13.47
N GLY A 86 7.75 -10.61 -14.11
CA GLY A 86 6.49 -10.48 -14.83
C GLY A 86 5.36 -9.99 -13.94
N SER A 87 5.22 -10.57 -12.74
CA SER A 87 4.20 -10.16 -11.76
C SER A 87 4.40 -8.72 -11.28
N LEU A 88 5.64 -8.32 -11.00
CA LEU A 88 5.99 -6.95 -10.60
C LEU A 88 5.59 -5.95 -11.70
N MET A 89 5.95 -6.23 -12.95
CA MET A 89 5.61 -5.35 -14.07
C MET A 89 4.10 -5.25 -14.29
N SER A 90 3.34 -6.35 -14.12
CA SER A 90 1.87 -6.33 -14.20
C SER A 90 1.21 -5.53 -13.07
N ASN A 91 1.84 -5.47 -11.89
CA ASN A 91 1.34 -4.72 -10.74
C ASN A 91 1.89 -3.27 -10.67
N MET A 92 2.92 -2.94 -11.46
CA MET A 92 3.54 -1.62 -11.48
C MET A 92 2.56 -0.47 -11.81
N PRO A 93 1.63 -0.61 -12.78
CA PRO A 93 0.63 0.43 -13.02
C PRO A 93 -0.22 0.76 -11.79
N VAL A 94 -0.58 -0.26 -10.99
CA VAL A 94 -1.33 -0.08 -9.74
C VAL A 94 -0.51 0.77 -8.76
N GLY A 95 0.78 0.46 -8.60
CA GLY A 95 1.69 1.22 -7.75
C GLY A 95 1.84 2.68 -8.18
N LEU A 96 1.97 2.93 -9.49
CA LEU A 96 2.11 4.29 -10.04
C LEU A 96 0.81 5.11 -9.90
N ILE A 97 -0.34 4.50 -10.14
CA ILE A 97 -1.64 5.16 -9.94
C ILE A 97 -1.84 5.47 -8.45
N SER A 98 -1.49 4.54 -7.56
CA SER A 98 -1.57 4.77 -6.11
C SER A 98 -0.68 5.94 -5.67
N LEU A 99 0.51 6.10 -6.27
CA LEU A 99 1.39 7.24 -6.02
C LEU A 99 0.73 8.55 -6.46
N GLY A 100 0.20 8.59 -7.69
CA GLY A 100 -0.49 9.78 -8.20
C GLY A 100 -1.73 10.14 -7.38
N LEU A 101 -2.54 9.13 -7.02
CA LEU A 101 -3.73 9.31 -6.19
C LEU A 101 -3.37 9.82 -4.79
N GLY A 102 -2.30 9.31 -4.19
CA GLY A 102 -1.83 9.77 -2.90
C GLY A 102 -1.35 11.22 -2.93
N ALA A 103 -0.51 11.57 -3.91
CA ALA A 103 -0.02 12.93 -4.09
C ALA A 103 -1.16 13.94 -4.36
N PHE A 104 -2.08 13.59 -5.25
CA PHE A 104 -3.25 14.41 -5.54
C PHE A 104 -4.15 14.58 -4.31
N SER A 105 -4.42 13.50 -3.57
CA SER A 105 -5.25 13.56 -2.37
C SER A 105 -4.63 14.45 -1.29
N MET A 106 -3.31 14.34 -1.09
CA MET A 106 -2.59 15.18 -0.13
C MET A 106 -2.69 16.66 -0.50
N ASP A 107 -2.41 17.02 -1.76
CA ASP A 107 -2.50 18.40 -2.26
C ASP A 107 -3.93 18.98 -2.12
N GLN A 108 -4.96 18.18 -2.39
CA GLN A 108 -6.35 18.60 -2.21
C GLN A 108 -6.73 18.80 -0.73
N MET A 109 -6.20 17.98 0.18
CA MET A 109 -6.45 18.10 1.63
C MET A 109 -5.72 19.30 2.23
N GLU A 110 -4.49 19.57 1.77
CA GLU A 110 -3.72 20.75 2.17
C GLU A 110 -4.43 22.04 1.75
N LYS A 111 -4.86 22.14 0.49
CA LYS A 111 -5.66 23.28 -0.02
C LYS A 111 -6.96 23.48 0.74
N ALA A 112 -7.54 22.42 1.29
CA ALA A 112 -8.78 22.47 2.04
C ALA A 112 -8.59 22.82 3.52
N ASP A 113 -7.34 22.96 4.01
CA ASP A 113 -6.99 23.06 5.43
C ASP A 113 -7.65 21.94 6.26
N PHE A 114 -7.60 20.71 5.70
CA PHE A 114 -8.30 19.56 6.27
C PHE A 114 -7.82 19.23 7.69
N ASP A 115 -6.51 19.29 7.94
CA ASP A 115 -5.94 19.06 9.27
C ASP A 115 -6.43 20.07 10.30
N GLY A 116 -6.52 21.35 9.95
CA GLY A 116 -7.08 22.40 10.82
C GLY A 116 -8.54 22.12 11.15
N LYS A 117 -9.35 21.84 10.13
CA LYS A 117 -10.79 21.53 10.31
C LYS A 117 -11.03 20.28 11.14
N MET A 118 -10.24 19.23 10.96
CA MET A 118 -10.36 18.00 11.74
C MET A 118 -9.87 18.18 13.17
N GLY A 119 -8.82 18.98 13.38
CA GLY A 119 -8.37 19.38 14.71
C GLY A 119 -9.45 20.12 15.50
N ASP A 120 -10.15 21.06 14.85
CA ASP A 120 -11.26 21.79 15.45
C ASP A 120 -12.47 20.89 15.73
N LEU A 121 -12.85 20.02 14.77
CA LEU A 121 -13.99 19.11 14.89
C LEU A 121 -13.84 18.10 16.04
N LEU A 122 -12.63 17.57 16.23
CA LEU A 122 -12.34 16.56 17.25
C LEU A 122 -11.98 17.17 18.61
N GLY A 123 -12.05 18.50 18.75
CA GLY A 123 -11.76 19.19 20.00
C GLY A 123 -10.27 19.26 20.36
N PHE A 124 -9.38 18.96 19.40
CA PHE A 124 -7.93 19.17 19.55
C PHE A 124 -7.52 20.63 19.32
N GLY A 125 -8.40 21.48 18.79
CA GLY A 125 -8.18 22.89 18.44
C GLY A 125 -7.88 23.85 19.61
N GLY A 126 -7.69 23.37 20.84
CA GLY A 126 -7.38 24.21 22.01
C GLY A 126 -6.32 23.65 22.97
N SER A 127 -5.79 22.45 22.71
CA SER A 127 -4.69 21.89 23.49
C SER A 127 -3.53 21.65 22.55
N SER A 128 -2.60 22.59 22.58
CA SER A 128 -1.16 22.43 22.38
C SER A 128 -0.68 20.96 22.25
N ILE A 129 -0.85 20.37 21.07
CA ILE A 129 0.31 19.83 20.36
C ILE A 129 0.98 21.07 19.75
N ALA A 130 1.48 21.93 20.64
CA ALA A 130 2.24 23.09 20.26
C ALA A 130 3.56 22.52 19.73
N ASN A 131 3.65 22.52 18.41
CA ASN A 131 4.91 22.76 17.71
C ASN A 131 5.49 24.05 18.29
N ASP A 132 6.23 23.92 19.39
CA ASP A 132 7.13 24.96 19.85
C ASP A 132 8.41 24.80 19.01
N GLY A 133 8.46 25.53 17.90
CA GLY A 133 9.64 25.66 17.07
C GLY A 133 9.45 25.24 15.60
N GLY A 134 8.99 26.16 14.76
CA GLY A 134 9.50 26.37 13.40
C GLY A 134 9.38 25.29 12.32
N GLU A 135 8.92 24.07 12.62
CA GLU A 135 8.81 22.98 11.64
C GLU A 135 7.35 22.79 11.16
N GLU A 136 7.22 22.42 9.89
CA GLU A 136 5.99 22.26 9.10
C GLU A 136 4.75 21.82 9.91
N LYS A 137 3.60 22.46 9.65
CA LYS A 137 2.29 22.01 10.16
C LYS A 137 2.13 20.51 9.83
N GLY A 138 2.33 19.65 10.83
CA GLY A 138 2.28 18.20 10.68
C GLY A 138 0.89 17.73 10.27
N GLY A 139 0.71 17.36 9.00
CA GLY A 139 -0.56 16.94 8.42
C GLY A 139 -0.96 15.50 8.77
N ILE A 140 -1.16 15.22 10.05
CA ILE A 140 -1.43 13.86 10.56
C ILE A 140 -2.79 13.33 10.05
N PHE A 141 -3.85 14.13 10.05
CA PHE A 141 -5.17 13.70 9.61
C PHE A 141 -5.22 13.52 8.09
N SER A 142 -4.61 14.44 7.35
CA SER A 142 -4.44 14.33 5.91
C SER A 142 -3.65 13.06 5.54
N SER A 143 -2.56 12.78 6.26
CA SER A 143 -1.75 11.56 6.06
C SER A 143 -2.55 10.28 6.29
N ILE A 144 -3.35 10.21 7.38
CA ILE A 144 -4.23 9.06 7.66
C ILE A 144 -5.27 8.88 6.56
N ALA A 145 -5.89 9.98 6.12
CA ALA A 145 -6.91 9.94 5.07
C ALA A 145 -6.33 9.50 3.72
N VAL A 146 -5.13 9.99 3.36
CA VAL A 146 -4.40 9.57 2.15
C VAL A 146 -4.08 8.07 2.21
N VAL A 147 -3.59 7.56 3.34
CA VAL A 147 -3.33 6.13 3.54
C VAL A 147 -4.61 5.30 3.38
N ALA A 148 -5.74 5.78 3.90
CA ALA A 148 -7.02 5.10 3.75
C ALA A 148 -7.48 5.06 2.28
N ILE A 149 -7.45 6.20 1.58
CA ILE A 149 -7.86 6.30 0.16
C ILE A 149 -6.99 5.40 -0.72
N THR A 150 -5.67 5.52 -0.59
CA THR A 150 -4.72 4.71 -1.37
C THR A 150 -4.79 3.23 -1.00
N GLY A 151 -5.03 2.91 0.27
CA GLY A 151 -5.21 1.54 0.75
C GLY A 151 -6.45 0.86 0.15
N VAL A 152 -7.60 1.55 0.14
CA VAL A 152 -8.84 1.05 -0.50
C VAL A 152 -8.63 0.85 -2.00
N PHE A 153 -8.02 1.82 -2.68
CA PHE A 153 -7.70 1.69 -4.10
C PHE A 153 -6.81 0.47 -4.38
N ASN A 154 -5.72 0.33 -3.64
CA ASN A 154 -4.79 -0.80 -3.80
C ASN A 154 -5.47 -2.14 -3.52
N TYR A 155 -6.32 -2.22 -2.51
CA TYR A 155 -7.09 -3.43 -2.23
C TYR A 155 -7.94 -3.83 -3.45
N VAL A 156 -8.74 -2.90 -4.00
CA VAL A 156 -9.60 -3.20 -5.15
C VAL A 156 -8.77 -3.54 -6.39
N ALA A 157 -7.80 -2.69 -6.74
CA ALA A 157 -7.00 -2.83 -7.95
C ALA A 157 -6.18 -4.13 -7.95
N LEU A 158 -5.54 -4.48 -6.83
CA LEU A 158 -4.76 -5.71 -6.73
C LEU A 158 -5.63 -6.96 -6.76
N ASN A 159 -6.85 -6.92 -6.20
CA ASN A 159 -7.81 -8.02 -6.33
C ASN A 159 -8.27 -8.22 -7.78
N ILE A 160 -8.44 -7.14 -8.55
CA ILE A 160 -8.82 -7.23 -9.97
C ILE A 160 -7.65 -7.78 -10.80
N VAL A 161 -6.45 -7.23 -10.62
CA VAL A 161 -5.26 -7.61 -11.42
C VAL A 161 -4.80 -9.04 -11.12
N ASN A 162 -4.93 -9.48 -9.86
CA ASN A 162 -4.49 -10.80 -9.43
C ASN A 162 -5.68 -11.77 -9.20
N ALA A 163 -6.87 -11.45 -9.73
CA ALA A 163 -8.00 -12.36 -9.69
C ALA A 163 -7.62 -13.69 -10.38
N PRO A 164 -8.00 -14.84 -9.80
CA PRO A 164 -7.79 -16.11 -10.49
C PRO A 164 -8.54 -16.09 -11.83
N PRO A 165 -7.94 -16.62 -12.91
CA PRO A 165 -8.62 -16.70 -14.20
C PRO A 165 -9.94 -17.47 -14.05
N PRO A 166 -11.01 -17.05 -14.72
CA PRO A 166 -12.27 -17.78 -14.68
C PRO A 166 -12.02 -19.22 -15.13
N GLU A 167 -12.52 -20.20 -14.35
CA GLU A 167 -12.40 -21.61 -14.70
C GLU A 167 -12.96 -21.82 -16.12
N SER A 168 -12.07 -22.11 -17.07
CA SER A 168 -12.49 -22.55 -18.39
C SER A 168 -13.15 -23.91 -18.20
N LYS A 169 -14.47 -23.96 -18.36
CA LYS A 169 -15.15 -25.23 -18.64
C LYS A 169 -14.56 -25.75 -19.96
N GLU A 170 -13.55 -26.60 -19.89
CA GLU A 170 -13.14 -27.37 -21.06
C GLU A 170 -14.38 -28.14 -21.54
N PRO A 171 -14.74 -28.04 -22.83
CA PRO A 171 -15.83 -28.85 -23.36
C PRO A 171 -15.40 -30.30 -23.24
N GLU A 172 -16.14 -31.04 -22.41
CA GLU A 172 -16.08 -32.48 -22.27
C GLU A 172 -16.14 -33.10 -23.66
N LYS A 173 -15.00 -33.57 -24.17
CA LYS A 173 -14.98 -34.38 -25.38
C LYS A 173 -15.60 -35.72 -25.02
N GLU A 174 -16.88 -35.87 -25.37
CA GLU A 174 -17.56 -37.17 -25.39
C GLU A 174 -16.74 -38.14 -26.24
N LEU A 175 -16.34 -39.26 -25.64
CA LEU A 175 -15.76 -40.45 -26.28
C LEU A 175 -16.70 -41.62 -26.01
#